data_AF-R7TIU7-F1
#
_entry.id   AF-R7TIU7-F1
#
_cell.length_a   1.000
_cell.length_b   1.000
_cell.length_c   1.000
_cell.angle_alpha   90.00
_cell.angle_beta   90.00
_cell.angle_gamma   90.00
#
_symmetry.space_group_name_H-M   'P 1'
#
loop_
_entity.id
_entity.type
_entity.pdbx_description
1 polymer ?
#
loop_
_entity_poly.entity_id
_entity_poly.type
_entity_poly.pdbx_seq_one_letter_code
_entity_poly.pdbx_strand_id
1 'polypeptide(L)'
;MRAQYKCISRWVLRNQGKLSADCMAQALSENNSWDLWGEVKKLKGGSYAQPRVVDEIEGAKDVCEMIKKKYEDVYSSVSFNEHDMNVLLNDVSCNVDVYCKTGKCKDHHVMHVNDVQYAVNKPGKVKFTSGHKMAVPNVFLFECT
;
A
#
# COMPACT_ATOMS: atom_id res chain seq x y z
N MET A 1 -6.83 44.88 -8.02
CA MET A 1 -6.33 43.50 -7.83
C MET A 1 -6.47 42.95 -6.41
N ARG A 2 -5.88 43.56 -5.36
CA ARG A 2 -5.94 42.99 -3.98
C ARG A 2 -7.35 42.84 -3.40
N ALA A 3 -8.25 43.78 -3.69
CA ALA A 3 -9.65 43.71 -3.23
C ALA A 3 -10.43 42.58 -3.90
N GLN A 4 -10.26 42.40 -5.22
CA GLN A 4 -10.89 41.31 -5.98
C GLN A 4 -10.41 39.94 -5.51
N TYR A 5 -9.10 39.77 -5.30
CA TYR A 5 -8.54 38.54 -4.73
C TYR A 5 -9.16 38.20 -3.38
N LYS A 6 -9.31 39.18 -2.49
CA LYS A 6 -9.97 38.98 -1.18
C LYS A 6 -11.45 38.59 -1.34
N CYS A 7 -12.18 39.20 -2.27
CA CYS A 7 -13.56 38.86 -2.53
C CYS A 7 -13.70 37.41 -3.03
N ILE A 8 -12.87 37.01 -4.00
CA ILE A 8 -12.87 35.65 -4.54
C ILE A 8 -12.49 34.64 -3.46
N SER A 9 -11.43 34.89 -2.69
CA SER A 9 -11.01 34.02 -1.59
C SER A 9 -12.11 33.85 -0.53
N ARG A 10 -12.77 34.94 -0.12
CA ARG A 10 -13.92 34.88 0.80
C ARG A 10 -15.09 34.10 0.22
N TRP A 11 -15.36 34.26 -1.07
CA TRP A 11 -16.40 33.49 -1.75
C TRP A 11 -16.07 32.00 -1.77
N VAL A 12 -14.84 31.61 -2.10
CA VAL A 12 -14.39 30.21 -2.10
C VAL A 12 -14.54 29.59 -0.70
N LEU A 13 -14.10 30.29 0.34
CA LEU A 13 -14.23 29.83 1.72
C LEU A 13 -15.70 29.65 2.14
N ARG A 14 -16.59 30.56 1.73
CA ARG A 14 -18.04 30.47 2.01
C ARG A 14 -18.73 29.34 1.24
N ASN A 15 -18.20 28.96 0.08
CA ASN A 15 -18.81 27.99 -0.82
C ASN A 15 -18.04 26.66 -0.88
N GLN A 16 -17.10 26.42 0.04
CA GLN A 16 -16.21 25.26 0.01
C GLN A 16 -16.99 23.93 -0.06
N GLY A 17 -18.08 23.79 0.71
CA GLY A 17 -18.91 22.58 0.69
C GLY A 17 -19.58 22.35 -0.66
N LYS A 18 -20.10 23.42 -1.30
CA LYS A 18 -20.70 23.34 -2.63
C LYS A 18 -19.66 22.97 -3.68
N LEU A 19 -18.52 23.65 -3.67
CA LEU A 19 -17.43 23.37 -4.61
C LEU A 19 -16.91 21.94 -4.48
N SER A 20 -16.78 21.43 -3.25
CA SER A 20 -16.35 20.05 -3.03
C SER A 20 -17.42 19.04 -3.48
N ALA A 21 -18.71 19.33 -3.26
CA ALA A 21 -19.79 18.49 -3.79
C ALA A 21 -19.79 18.44 -5.33
N ASP A 22 -19.60 19.58 -5.99
CA ASP A 22 -19.49 19.66 -7.45
C ASP A 22 -18.27 18.86 -7.96
N CYS A 23 -17.12 18.98 -7.31
CA CYS A 23 -15.92 18.19 -7.63
C CYS A 23 -16.15 16.68 -7.43
N MET A 24 -16.84 16.27 -6.35
CA MET A 24 -17.15 14.86 -6.10
C MET A 24 -18.13 14.31 -7.16
N ALA A 25 -19.14 15.09 -7.56
CA ALA A 25 -20.07 14.72 -8.62
C ALA A 25 -19.37 14.53 -9.98
N GLN A 26 -18.42 15.40 -10.29
CA GLN A 26 -17.58 15.27 -11.48
C GLN A 26 -16.70 14.02 -11.41
N ALA A 27 -16.00 13.78 -10.29
CA ALA A 27 -15.15 12.60 -10.11
C ALA A 27 -15.94 11.28 -10.23
N LEU A 28 -17.18 11.24 -9.73
CA LEU A 28 -18.10 10.11 -9.94
C LEU A 28 -18.44 9.91 -11.41
N SER A 29 -18.75 10.99 -12.13
CA SER A 29 -19.10 10.94 -13.55
C SER A 29 -17.92 10.48 -14.42
N GLU A 30 -16.69 10.82 -14.03
CA GLU A 30 -15.45 10.44 -14.69
C GLU A 30 -14.92 9.08 -14.23
N ASN A 31 -15.58 8.43 -13.27
CA ASN A 31 -15.11 7.20 -12.61
C ASN A 31 -13.68 7.33 -12.05
N ASN A 32 -13.31 8.53 -11.59
CA ASN A 32 -12.01 8.85 -11.05
C ASN A 32 -12.03 8.74 -9.52
N SER A 33 -11.75 7.53 -9.03
CA SER A 33 -11.80 7.23 -7.60
C SER A 33 -10.77 8.02 -6.79
N TRP A 34 -9.62 8.37 -7.37
CA TRP A 34 -8.56 9.08 -6.67
C TRP A 34 -8.99 10.50 -6.29
N ASP A 35 -9.54 11.24 -7.24
CA ASP A 35 -9.98 12.62 -7.01
C ASP A 35 -11.22 12.67 -6.11
N LEU A 36 -12.12 11.70 -6.22
CA LEU A 36 -13.24 11.53 -5.30
C LEU A 36 -12.76 11.39 -3.85
N TRP A 37 -11.85 10.44 -3.58
CA TRP A 37 -11.33 10.23 -2.23
C TRP A 37 -10.45 11.39 -1.75
N GLY A 38 -9.76 12.07 -2.67
CA GLY A 38 -9.04 13.31 -2.39
C GLY A 38 -9.95 14.42 -1.86
N GLU A 39 -11.12 14.63 -2.48
CA GLU A 39 -12.12 15.60 -2.04
C GLU A 39 -12.81 15.19 -0.73
N VAL A 40 -13.22 13.92 -0.60
CA VAL A 40 -13.79 13.38 0.66
C VAL A 40 -12.83 13.59 1.83
N LYS A 41 -11.53 13.37 1.61
CA LYS A 41 -10.49 13.58 2.62
C LYS A 41 -10.37 15.05 3.04
N LYS A 42 -10.49 16.00 2.10
CA LYS A 42 -10.47 17.44 2.41
C LYS A 42 -11.66 17.85 3.29
N LEU A 43 -12.84 17.26 3.07
CA LEU A 43 -14.04 17.53 3.86
C LEU A 43 -14.00 16.92 5.26
N LYS A 44 -13.47 15.69 5.39
CA LYS A 44 -13.43 14.99 6.69
C LYS A 44 -12.39 15.58 7.67
N GLY A 45 -11.51 16.47 7.19
CA GLY A 45 -10.67 17.34 8.01
C GLY A 45 -9.90 16.62 9.12
N GLY A 46 -8.89 15.81 8.78
CA GLY A 46 -7.87 15.25 9.70
C GLY A 46 -8.33 14.34 10.85
N SER A 47 -9.58 14.45 11.29
CA SER A 47 -10.19 13.59 12.28
C SER A 47 -10.64 12.33 11.58
N TYR A 48 -9.79 11.30 11.64
CA TYR A 48 -10.22 9.93 11.45
C TYR A 48 -11.09 9.53 12.65
N ALA A 49 -12.30 10.10 12.73
CA ALA A 49 -13.34 9.51 13.54
C ALA A 49 -13.59 8.13 12.94
N GLN A 50 -13.22 7.10 13.70
CA GLN A 50 -13.56 5.71 13.40
C GLN A 50 -15.07 5.67 13.15
N PRO A 51 -15.53 5.06 12.04
CA PRO A 51 -16.95 4.89 11.81
C PRO A 51 -17.57 4.19 13.02
N ARG A 52 -18.55 4.84 13.64
CA ARG A 52 -19.22 4.30 14.83
C ARG A 52 -20.02 3.03 14.48
N VAL A 53 -20.48 2.93 13.23
CA VAL A 53 -21.25 1.82 12.69
C VAL A 53 -20.70 1.44 11.31
N VAL A 54 -20.47 0.15 11.08
CA VAL A 54 -20.15 -0.44 9.76
C VAL A 54 -21.04 -1.66 9.57
N ASP A 55 -21.78 -1.74 8.46
CA ASP A 55 -22.72 -2.84 8.16
C ASP A 55 -23.65 -3.17 9.33
N GLU A 56 -24.27 -2.13 9.92
CA GLU A 56 -25.18 -2.22 11.09
C GLU A 56 -24.51 -2.66 12.42
N ILE A 57 -23.21 -2.93 12.42
CA ILE A 57 -22.44 -3.28 13.61
C ILE A 57 -21.89 -2.00 14.25
N GLU A 58 -22.27 -1.74 15.49
CA GLU A 58 -21.82 -0.58 16.27
C GLU A 58 -20.66 -0.95 17.20
N GLY A 59 -19.61 -0.12 17.23
CA GLY A 59 -18.51 -0.28 18.17
C GLY A 59 -17.22 -0.83 17.55
N ALA A 60 -16.10 -0.26 17.98
CA ALA A 60 -14.78 -0.53 17.40
C ALA A 60 -14.41 -2.02 17.43
N LYS A 61 -14.73 -2.71 18.53
CA LYS A 61 -14.40 -4.12 18.72
C LYS A 61 -15.16 -5.02 17.77
N ASP A 62 -16.48 -4.84 17.68
CA ASP A 62 -17.36 -5.68 16.87
C ASP A 62 -17.10 -5.45 15.37
N VAL A 63 -16.76 -4.21 14.99
CA VAL A 63 -16.27 -3.88 13.64
C VAL A 63 -14.89 -4.51 13.37
N CYS A 64 -13.92 -4.47 14.32
CA CYS A 64 -12.63 -5.15 14.17
C CYS A 64 -12.86 -6.67 13.95
N GLU A 65 -13.79 -7.29 14.69
CA GLU A 65 -14.10 -8.72 14.60
C GLU A 65 -14.80 -9.10 13.28
N MET A 66 -15.76 -8.30 12.81
CA MET A 66 -16.39 -8.49 11.50
C MET A 66 -15.35 -8.42 10.37
N ILE A 67 -14.46 -7.42 10.39
CA ILE A 67 -13.42 -7.27 9.38
C ILE A 67 -12.48 -8.47 9.40
N LYS A 68 -12.06 -8.92 10.59
CA LYS A 68 -11.23 -10.11 10.76
C LYS A 68 -11.89 -11.34 10.12
N LYS A 69 -13.16 -11.58 10.42
CA LYS A 69 -13.90 -12.73 9.86
C LYS A 69 -13.99 -12.65 8.33
N LYS A 70 -14.35 -11.49 7.76
CA LYS A 70 -14.36 -11.30 6.30
C LYS A 70 -12.99 -11.55 5.68
N TYR A 71 -11.92 -11.13 6.35
CA TYR A 71 -10.56 -11.35 5.90
C TYR A 71 -10.18 -12.84 5.94
N GLU A 72 -10.53 -13.54 7.02
CA GLU A 72 -10.36 -14.99 7.14
C GLU A 72 -11.13 -15.74 6.05
N ASP A 73 -12.38 -15.38 5.76
CA ASP A 73 -13.20 -15.99 4.70
C ASP A 73 -12.52 -15.83 3.33
N VAL A 74 -11.98 -14.65 3.02
CA VAL A 74 -11.26 -14.41 1.76
C VAL A 74 -9.98 -15.25 1.67
N TYR A 75 -9.19 -15.31 2.74
CA TYR A 75 -7.94 -16.08 2.74
C TYR A 75 -8.16 -17.60 2.76
N SER A 76 -9.26 -18.05 3.35
CA SER A 76 -9.65 -19.47 3.39
C SER A 76 -10.48 -19.90 2.17
N SER A 77 -10.95 -18.97 1.34
CA SER A 77 -11.70 -19.27 0.11
C SER A 77 -10.88 -20.03 -0.93
N VAL A 78 -9.56 -19.96 -0.85
CA VAL A 78 -8.65 -20.73 -1.70
C VAL A 78 -8.15 -21.92 -0.91
N SER A 79 -8.34 -23.14 -1.44
CA SER A 79 -7.82 -24.34 -0.82
C SER A 79 -6.29 -24.29 -0.75
N PHE A 80 -5.73 -24.30 0.46
CA PHE A 80 -4.30 -24.44 0.67
C PHE A 80 -3.92 -25.92 0.57
N ASN A 81 -3.23 -26.29 -0.51
CA ASN A 81 -2.64 -27.61 -0.65
C ASN A 81 -1.13 -27.50 -0.44
N GLU A 82 -0.65 -28.05 0.68
CA GLU A 82 0.76 -28.04 1.04
C GLU A 82 1.63 -28.72 -0.04
N HIS A 83 1.12 -29.77 -0.68
CA HIS A 83 1.81 -30.46 -1.75
C HIS A 83 2.04 -29.53 -2.95
N ASP A 84 0.99 -28.86 -3.42
CA ASP A 84 1.06 -27.97 -4.58
C ASP A 84 1.99 -26.77 -4.28
N MET A 85 1.93 -26.23 -3.07
CA MET A 85 2.82 -25.16 -2.64
C MET A 85 4.28 -25.60 -2.57
N ASN A 86 4.56 -26.82 -2.10
CA ASN A 86 5.91 -27.39 -2.10
C ASN A 86 6.42 -27.68 -3.53
N VAL A 87 5.55 -28.14 -4.43
CA VAL A 87 5.90 -28.32 -5.85
C VAL A 87 6.26 -26.97 -6.48
N LEU A 88 5.42 -25.94 -6.29
CA LEU A 88 5.71 -24.59 -6.79
C LEU A 88 7.01 -24.02 -6.23
N LEU A 89 7.25 -24.20 -4.93
CA LEU A 89 8.49 -23.76 -4.29
C LEU A 89 9.72 -24.47 -4.89
N ASN A 90 9.61 -25.77 -5.13
CA ASN A 90 10.67 -26.55 -5.72
C ASN A 90 10.93 -26.15 -7.17
N ASP A 91 9.88 -25.93 -7.96
CA ASP A 91 9.99 -25.46 -9.35
C ASP A 91 10.67 -24.09 -9.43
N VAL A 92 10.29 -23.15 -8.58
CA VAL A 92 10.92 -21.82 -8.51
C VAL A 92 12.39 -21.95 -8.10
N SER A 93 12.69 -22.75 -7.08
CA SER A 93 14.06 -22.96 -6.61
C SER A 93 14.93 -23.61 -7.69
N CYS A 94 14.43 -24.66 -8.35
CA CYS A 94 15.09 -25.32 -9.47
C CYS A 94 15.33 -24.35 -10.64
N ASN A 95 14.35 -23.52 -10.97
CA ASN A 95 14.49 -22.53 -12.03
C ASN A 95 15.54 -21.48 -11.70
N VAL A 96 15.56 -20.95 -10.47
CA VAL A 96 16.61 -20.03 -10.01
C VAL A 96 17.99 -20.68 -10.11
N ASP A 97 18.10 -21.94 -9.67
CA ASP A 97 19.32 -22.73 -9.74
C ASP A 97 19.82 -22.90 -11.18
N VAL A 98 18.95 -23.26 -12.11
CA VAL A 98 19.27 -23.39 -13.54
C VAL A 98 19.66 -22.03 -14.12
N TYR A 99 18.91 -20.97 -13.81
CA TYR A 99 19.18 -19.62 -14.31
C TYR A 99 20.54 -19.09 -13.84
N CYS A 100 20.90 -19.41 -12.60
CA CYS A 100 22.19 -19.08 -11.99
C CYS A 100 23.33 -19.90 -12.61
N LYS A 101 23.19 -21.23 -12.68
CA LYS A 101 24.20 -22.13 -13.25
C LYS A 101 24.44 -21.90 -14.75
N THR A 102 23.43 -21.44 -15.48
CA THR A 102 23.53 -21.11 -16.91
C THR A 102 24.06 -19.70 -17.18
N GLY A 103 24.45 -18.96 -16.14
CA GLY A 103 25.05 -17.62 -16.27
C GLY A 103 24.09 -16.55 -16.77
N LYS A 104 22.77 -16.78 -16.67
CA LYS A 104 21.74 -15.83 -17.11
C LYS A 104 21.34 -14.84 -16.00
N CYS A 105 21.81 -15.05 -14.78
CA CYS A 105 21.64 -14.11 -13.70
C CYS A 105 22.34 -12.79 -13.98
N LYS A 106 21.62 -11.68 -13.72
CA LYS A 106 22.12 -10.32 -13.95
C LYS A 106 23.09 -9.85 -12.86
N ASP A 107 23.03 -10.49 -11.69
CA ASP A 107 23.83 -10.14 -10.52
C ASP A 107 24.84 -11.24 -10.18
N HIS A 108 25.97 -10.84 -9.59
CA HIS A 108 27.01 -11.76 -9.13
C HIS A 108 26.57 -12.42 -7.82
N HIS A 109 26.29 -13.73 -7.86
CA HIS A 109 25.84 -14.50 -6.70
C HIS A 109 26.99 -15.10 -5.87
N VAL A 110 28.23 -14.92 -6.30
CA VAL A 110 29.42 -15.41 -5.61
C VAL A 110 30.00 -14.29 -4.76
N MET A 111 29.96 -14.46 -3.43
CA MET A 111 30.68 -13.60 -2.49
C MET A 111 32.02 -14.23 -2.15
N HIS A 112 33.12 -13.59 -2.52
CA HIS A 112 34.46 -13.98 -2.10
C HIS A 112 34.82 -13.37 -0.74
N VAL A 113 35.77 -14.00 -0.04
CA VAL A 113 36.33 -13.49 1.22
C VAL A 113 36.82 -12.04 1.07
N ASN A 114 37.34 -11.68 -0.11
CA ASN A 114 37.78 -10.32 -0.43
C ASN A 114 36.62 -9.31 -0.47
N ASP A 115 35.42 -9.71 -0.91
CA ASP A 115 34.24 -8.84 -0.92
C ASP A 115 33.78 -8.52 0.50
N VAL A 116 33.84 -9.52 1.39
CA VAL A 116 33.54 -9.37 2.81
C VAL A 116 34.57 -8.46 3.48
N GLN A 117 35.86 -8.71 3.26
CA GLN A 117 36.92 -7.85 3.78
C GLN A 117 36.80 -6.41 3.27
N TYR A 118 36.46 -6.22 1.98
CA TYR A 118 36.25 -4.90 1.41
C TYR A 118 35.05 -4.17 2.04
N ALA A 119 33.93 -4.86 2.24
CA ALA A 119 32.74 -4.29 2.86
C ALA A 119 32.98 -3.90 4.33
N VAL A 120 33.68 -4.75 5.09
CA VAL A 120 34.05 -4.48 6.48
C VAL A 120 35.01 -3.30 6.59
N ASN A 121 35.96 -3.17 5.67
CA ASN A 121 36.95 -2.10 5.67
C ASN A 121 36.43 -0.77 5.09
N LYS A 122 35.31 -0.77 4.35
CA LYS A 122 34.68 0.44 3.77
C LYS A 122 33.15 0.47 3.92
N PRO A 123 32.62 0.52 5.15
CA PRO A 123 31.19 0.64 5.39
C PRO A 123 30.68 1.98 4.80
N GLY A 124 29.65 1.92 3.95
CA GLY A 124 28.98 3.10 3.39
C GLY A 124 29.28 3.46 1.93
N LYS A 125 30.20 2.76 1.24
CA LYS A 125 30.44 2.94 -0.21
C LYS A 125 29.99 1.77 -1.09
N VAL A 126 29.52 0.68 -0.49
CA VAL A 126 29.04 -0.49 -1.24
C VAL A 126 27.61 -0.22 -1.72
N LYS A 127 27.46 0.12 -3.01
CA LYS A 127 26.15 0.12 -3.67
C LYS A 127 25.91 -1.29 -4.20
N PHE A 128 25.18 -2.10 -3.45
CA PHE A 128 24.57 -3.29 -4.03
C PHE A 128 23.47 -2.78 -4.98
N THR A 129 23.75 -2.81 -6.28
CA THR A 129 22.77 -2.49 -7.31
C THR A 129 21.82 -3.67 -7.49
N SER A 130 20.94 -3.90 -6.51
CA SER A 130 19.71 -4.65 -6.72
C SER A 130 18.56 -3.66 -6.63
N GLY A 131 18.32 -2.99 -7.75
CA GLY A 131 17.13 -2.19 -7.94
C GLY A 131 15.91 -3.09 -8.15
N HIS A 132 15.33 -3.61 -7.07
CA HIS A 132 13.90 -3.88 -6.95
C HIS A 132 13.53 -3.59 -5.50
N LYS A 133 12.81 -2.48 -5.29
CA LYS A 133 12.04 -2.29 -4.06
C LYS A 133 11.01 -3.39 -4.05
N MET A 134 11.21 -4.44 -3.25
CA MET A 134 10.07 -5.21 -2.78
C MET A 134 9.24 -4.23 -1.97
N ALA A 135 8.12 -3.81 -2.55
CA ALA A 135 7.03 -3.26 -1.78
C ALA A 135 6.62 -4.39 -0.83
N VAL A 136 7.12 -4.35 0.41
CA VAL A 136 6.45 -5.02 1.51
C VAL A 136 5.09 -4.33 1.55
N PRO A 137 3.98 -5.03 1.26
CA PRO A 137 2.68 -4.45 1.56
C PRO A 137 2.74 -4.11 3.04
N ASN A 138 2.47 -2.84 3.38
CA ASN A 138 2.24 -2.46 4.76
C ASN A 138 1.21 -3.46 5.31
N VAL A 139 1.68 -4.40 6.13
CA VAL A 139 0.81 -5.10 7.06
C VAL A 139 0.37 -3.99 8.00
N PHE A 140 -0.77 -3.37 7.67
CA PHE A 140 -1.48 -2.54 8.61
C PHE A 140 -1.88 -3.47 9.74
N LEU A 141 -0.98 -3.62 10.72
CA LEU A 141 -1.31 -4.05 12.05
C LEU A 141 -2.34 -3.05 12.55
N PHE A 142 -3.61 -3.43 12.46
CA PHE A 142 -4.66 -2.84 13.26
C PHE A 142 -4.33 -3.18 14.71
N GLU A 143 -3.50 -2.36 15.35
CA GLU A 143 -3.47 -2.30 16.81
C GLU A 143 -4.79 -1.65 17.23
N CYS A 144 -5.82 -2.47 17.50
CA CYS A 144 -7.02 -2.03 18.20
C CYS A 144 -6.61 -1.89 19.69
N THR A 145 -6.19 -0.70 20.13
CA THR A 145 -6.16 -0.29 21.55
C THR A 145 -7.42 0.48 21.91
#